data_AF-A0A8H5D6F7-F1
#
_entry.id   AF-A0A8H5D6F7-F1
#
_cell.length_a   1.000
_cell.length_b   1.000
_cell.length_c   1.000
_cell.angle_alpha   90.00
_cell.angle_beta   90.00
_cell.angle_gamma   90.00
#
_symmetry.space_group_name_H-M   'P 1'
#
loop_
_entity.id
_entity.type
_entity.pdbx_description
1 polymer ?
#
loop_
_entity_poly.entity_id
_entity_poly.type
_entity_poly.pdbx_seq_one_letter_code
_entity_poly.pdbx_strand_id
1 'polypeptide(L)'
;MSNVYLCDSLATKTSSFASEPRSYRLLRPGKHLLSPRKMATLEYNWGVPRGGIDFNASHNELSVRKDIAALLGEEKLCFVPTPQTLQEMVRIHKSDARPHRPYTESFPVRPYEYILAISCFEGPLYVSDPVTKKEQCFEYPYDGLPTFTSSVHPFHAAYHSSLCILIDHKRLEVLYDWGALVIQGLHNMV
;
A
#
# COMPACT_ATOMS: atom_id res chain seq x y z
N MET A 1 20.83 -10.93 8.64
CA MET A 1 20.44 -10.26 7.40
C MET A 1 18.93 -10.43 7.28
N SER A 2 18.18 -9.33 7.30
CA SER A 2 16.72 -9.36 7.13
C SER A 2 16.43 -9.71 5.68
N ASN A 3 15.68 -10.80 5.42
CA ASN A 3 15.28 -11.14 4.06
C ASN A 3 14.30 -10.07 3.55
N VAL A 4 14.64 -9.41 2.44
CA VAL A 4 13.80 -8.41 1.80
C VAL A 4 12.84 -9.14 0.86
N TYR A 5 11.56 -9.22 1.22
CA TYR A 5 10.54 -9.87 0.38
C TYR A 5 9.96 -8.84 -0.61
N LEU A 6 9.83 -9.22 -1.88
CA LEU A 6 9.12 -8.39 -2.86
C LEU A 6 7.62 -8.68 -2.80
N CYS A 7 6.78 -7.73 -3.21
CA CYS A 7 5.32 -7.95 -3.24
C CYS A 7 4.89 -9.14 -4.13
N ASP A 8 5.71 -9.55 -5.11
CA ASP A 8 5.49 -10.74 -5.94
C ASP A 8 6.00 -12.04 -5.31
N SER A 9 6.59 -11.99 -4.13
CA SER A 9 6.87 -13.18 -3.31
C SER A 9 5.63 -13.71 -2.60
N LEU A 10 4.50 -12.99 -2.62
CA LEU A 10 3.25 -13.38 -1.95
C LEU A 10 2.28 -14.06 -2.94
N ALA A 11 1.64 -15.14 -2.50
CA ALA A 11 0.57 -15.84 -3.21
C ALA A 11 -0.46 -16.44 -2.25
N THR A 12 -1.63 -16.84 -2.76
CA THR A 12 -2.63 -17.63 -1.99
C THR A 12 -2.47 -19.14 -2.23
N LYS A 13 -1.59 -19.54 -3.14
CA LYS A 13 -1.26 -20.93 -3.46
C LYS A 13 0.12 -21.00 -4.08
N THR A 14 0.87 -22.06 -3.77
CA THR A 14 2.24 -22.29 -4.25
C THR A 14 2.32 -22.34 -5.78
N SER A 15 1.33 -22.97 -6.42
CA SER A 15 1.23 -23.03 -7.90
C SER A 15 1.20 -21.66 -8.59
N SER A 16 0.85 -20.57 -7.89
CA SER A 16 0.88 -19.21 -8.47
C SER A 16 2.31 -18.71 -8.74
N PHE A 17 3.32 -19.22 -8.02
CA PHE A 17 4.72 -18.85 -8.21
C PHE A 17 5.30 -19.36 -9.55
N ALA A 18 4.68 -20.37 -10.17
CA ALA A 18 5.06 -20.84 -11.50
C ALA A 18 4.69 -19.85 -12.62
N SER A 19 3.86 -18.85 -12.35
CA SER A 19 3.45 -17.83 -13.31
C SER A 19 4.15 -16.50 -13.05
N GLU A 20 4.51 -15.79 -14.12
CA GLU A 20 5.11 -14.45 -14.03
C GLU A 20 4.23 -13.49 -13.22
N PRO A 21 4.83 -12.59 -12.41
CA PRO A 21 4.11 -11.52 -11.74
C PRO A 21 3.39 -10.62 -12.73
N ARG A 22 2.35 -9.93 -12.25
CA ARG A 22 1.57 -8.96 -13.01
C ARG A 22 1.71 -7.59 -12.40
N SER A 23 1.77 -6.57 -13.27
CA SER A 23 1.62 -5.18 -12.85
C SER A 23 0.17 -4.92 -12.44
N TYR A 24 -0.01 -4.43 -11.22
CA TYR A 24 -1.29 -4.02 -10.65
C TYR A 24 -1.23 -2.53 -10.34
N ARG A 25 -2.12 -1.75 -10.95
CA ARG A 25 -2.27 -0.32 -10.64
C ARG A 25 -3.12 -0.10 -9.41
N LEU A 26 -2.57 0.62 -8.44
CA LEU A 26 -3.24 0.98 -7.19
C LEU A 26 -4.28 2.06 -7.43
N LEU A 27 -3.88 3.16 -8.07
CA LEU A 27 -4.79 4.21 -8.52
C LEU A 27 -5.31 3.89 -9.92
N ARG A 28 -6.63 3.94 -10.11
CA ARG A 28 -7.24 3.79 -11.44
C ARG A 28 -8.38 4.79 -11.63
N PRO A 29 -8.58 5.31 -12.86
CA PRO A 29 -9.78 6.07 -13.18
C PRO A 29 -11.04 5.26 -12.85
N GLY A 30 -11.98 5.87 -12.13
CA GLY A 30 -13.30 5.29 -11.85
C GLY A 30 -13.36 4.18 -10.77
N LYS A 31 -12.23 3.57 -10.37
CA LYS A 31 -12.23 2.43 -9.42
C LYS A 31 -12.63 2.79 -7.98
N HIS A 32 -12.73 4.08 -7.66
CA HIS A 32 -13.22 4.55 -6.36
C HIS A 32 -14.38 5.55 -6.48
N LEU A 33 -15.01 5.66 -7.66
CA LEU A 33 -16.08 6.64 -7.95
C LEU A 33 -15.76 8.02 -7.34
N LEU A 34 -14.51 8.47 -7.47
CA LEU A 34 -14.12 9.74 -6.91
C LEU A 34 -14.95 10.80 -7.63
N SER A 35 -15.85 11.44 -6.88
CA SER A 35 -16.52 12.62 -7.38
C SER A 35 -15.44 13.62 -7.80
N PRO A 36 -15.70 14.47 -8.81
CA PRO A 36 -14.74 15.50 -9.22
C PRO A 36 -14.22 16.35 -8.05
N ARG A 37 -15.04 16.50 -7.00
CA ARG A 37 -14.65 17.17 -5.75
C ARG A 37 -13.61 16.38 -4.95
N LYS A 38 -13.78 15.07 -4.76
CA LYS A 38 -12.79 14.24 -4.06
C LYS A 38 -11.47 14.18 -4.82
N MET A 39 -11.52 14.11 -6.15
CA MET A 39 -10.31 14.18 -6.98
C MET A 39 -9.58 15.51 -6.80
N ALA A 40 -10.30 16.64 -6.85
CA ALA A 40 -9.69 17.95 -6.65
C ALA A 40 -9.08 18.12 -5.25
N THR A 41 -9.70 17.55 -4.21
CA THR A 41 -9.13 17.53 -2.85
C THR A 41 -7.85 16.71 -2.81
N LEU A 42 -7.83 15.52 -3.43
CA LEU A 42 -6.63 14.69 -3.51
C LEU A 42 -5.49 15.42 -4.23
N GLU A 43 -5.79 16.01 -5.40
CA GLU A 43 -4.84 16.78 -6.19
C GLU A 43 -4.25 17.95 -5.40
N TYR A 44 -5.11 18.70 -4.71
CA TYR A 44 -4.69 19.78 -3.82
C TYR A 44 -3.78 19.28 -2.70
N ASN A 45 -4.17 18.21 -2.00
CA ASN A 45 -3.41 17.64 -0.89
C ASN A 45 -2.05 17.07 -1.32
N TRP A 46 -1.95 16.64 -2.58
CA TRP A 46 -0.73 16.05 -3.16
C TRP A 46 0.12 17.09 -3.92
N GLY A 47 -0.25 18.37 -3.88
CA GLY A 47 0.47 19.45 -4.54
C GLY A 47 0.57 19.27 -6.06
N VAL A 48 -0.44 18.66 -6.67
CA VAL A 48 -0.53 18.50 -8.14
C VAL A 48 -1.65 19.38 -8.71
N PRO A 49 -1.48 19.91 -9.94
CA PRO A 49 -2.53 20.68 -10.58
C PRO A 49 -3.77 19.81 -10.85
N ARG A 50 -4.91 20.45 -11.08
CA ARG A 50 -6.15 19.74 -11.40
C ARG A 50 -6.00 18.92 -12.69
N GLY A 51 -6.35 17.64 -12.64
CA GLY A 51 -6.10 16.66 -13.70
C GLY A 51 -4.65 16.19 -13.80
N GLY A 52 -3.79 16.57 -12.85
CA GLY A 52 -2.34 16.34 -12.89
C GLY A 52 -1.88 15.02 -12.30
N ILE A 53 -2.78 14.21 -11.71
CA ILE A 53 -2.44 12.86 -11.25
C ILE A 53 -2.19 11.96 -12.46
N ASP A 54 -0.94 11.51 -12.59
CA ASP A 54 -0.57 10.52 -13.59
C ASP A 54 -0.86 9.09 -13.11
N PHE A 55 -1.99 8.54 -13.56
CA PHE A 55 -2.38 7.15 -13.27
C PHE A 55 -1.49 6.10 -13.95
N ASN A 56 -0.67 6.50 -14.93
CA ASN A 56 0.26 5.61 -15.64
C ASN A 56 1.69 5.73 -15.11
N ALA A 57 1.92 6.52 -14.07
CA ALA A 57 3.24 6.64 -13.46
C ALA A 57 3.76 5.28 -12.98
N SER A 58 5.05 5.01 -13.18
CA SER A 58 5.67 3.74 -12.79
C SER A 58 5.56 3.49 -11.27
N HIS A 59 5.58 4.55 -10.46
CA HIS A 59 5.38 4.47 -9.00
C HIS A 59 3.91 4.29 -8.58
N ASN A 60 2.98 4.06 -9.53
CA ASN A 60 1.62 3.57 -9.29
C ASN A 60 1.46 2.07 -9.58
N GLU A 61 2.51 1.41 -10.06
CA GLU A 61 2.48 0.02 -10.49
C GLU A 61 3.12 -0.91 -9.45
N LEU A 62 2.37 -1.91 -9.02
CA LEU A 62 2.77 -2.93 -8.06
C LEU A 62 2.95 -4.28 -8.75
N SER A 63 4.12 -4.91 -8.65
CA SER A 63 4.33 -6.30 -9.11
C SER A 63 3.77 -7.28 -8.09
N VAL A 64 2.78 -8.10 -8.47
CA VAL A 64 2.14 -9.10 -7.61
C VAL A 64 1.74 -10.35 -8.38
N ARG A 65 1.53 -11.47 -7.68
CA ARG A 65 0.93 -12.68 -8.27
C ARG A 65 -0.54 -12.44 -8.65
N LYS A 66 -1.03 -13.23 -9.62
CA LYS A 66 -2.37 -13.07 -10.20
C LYS A 66 -3.49 -13.18 -9.16
N ASP A 67 -3.35 -14.11 -8.22
CA ASP A 67 -4.26 -14.31 -7.09
C ASP A 67 -4.26 -13.12 -6.13
N ILE A 68 -3.07 -12.60 -5.79
CA ILE A 68 -2.94 -11.38 -4.97
C ILE A 68 -3.53 -10.16 -5.68
N ALA A 69 -3.32 -10.02 -6.99
CA ALA A 69 -3.92 -8.97 -7.79
C ALA A 69 -5.46 -9.00 -7.76
N ALA A 70 -6.06 -10.20 -7.71
CA ALA A 70 -7.51 -10.36 -7.56
C ALA A 70 -7.97 -9.90 -6.16
N LEU A 71 -7.27 -10.32 -5.09
CA LEU A 71 -7.60 -9.90 -3.72
C LEU A 71 -7.44 -8.39 -3.49
N LEU A 72 -6.40 -7.77 -4.05
CA LEU A 72 -6.24 -6.30 -4.07
C LEU A 72 -7.39 -5.62 -4.83
N GLY A 73 -7.87 -6.28 -5.89
CA GLY A 73 -8.97 -5.81 -6.71
C GLY A 73 -10.31 -5.80 -5.99
N GLU A 74 -10.51 -6.78 -5.10
CA GLU A 74 -11.70 -6.97 -4.27
C GLU A 74 -11.56 -6.32 -2.88
N GLU A 75 -10.47 -5.59 -2.62
CA GLU A 75 -10.17 -4.94 -1.33
C GLU A 75 -10.16 -5.91 -0.13
N LYS A 76 -9.88 -7.20 -0.38
CA LYS A 76 -9.78 -8.26 0.63
C LYS A 76 -8.45 -8.26 1.39
N LEU A 77 -7.44 -7.65 0.77
CA LEU A 77 -6.17 -7.31 1.39
C LEU A 77 -5.59 -6.07 0.69
N CYS A 78 -4.69 -5.38 1.38
CA CYS A 78 -3.98 -4.22 0.89
C CYS A 78 -2.53 -4.22 1.36
N PHE A 79 -1.64 -3.68 0.53
CA PHE A 79 -0.30 -3.29 0.98
C PHE A 79 -0.37 -1.89 1.57
N VAL A 80 0.00 -1.78 2.84
CA VAL A 80 -0.05 -0.53 3.61
C VAL A 80 1.38 -0.08 3.88
N PRO A 81 1.73 1.21 3.71
CA PRO A 81 3.05 1.68 4.13
C PRO A 81 3.28 1.36 5.62
N THR A 82 4.52 1.11 6.02
CA THR A 82 4.83 0.83 7.43
C THR A 82 4.37 1.97 8.34
N PRO A 83 4.10 1.71 9.64
CA PRO A 83 3.76 2.77 10.60
C PRO A 83 4.73 3.94 10.58
N GLN A 84 6.04 3.66 10.52
CA GLN A 84 7.10 4.67 10.41
C GLN A 84 6.95 5.51 9.15
N THR A 85 6.67 4.87 8.01
CA THR A 85 6.44 5.56 6.74
C THR A 85 5.21 6.45 6.80
N LEU A 86 4.10 6.00 7.40
CA LEU A 86 2.90 6.81 7.55
C LEU A 86 3.09 7.98 8.51
N GLN A 87 3.81 7.78 9.62
CA GLN A 87 4.16 8.87 10.54
C GLN A 87 4.97 9.95 9.84
N GLU A 88 5.94 9.55 9.02
CA GLU A 88 6.77 10.46 8.24
C GLU A 88 5.94 11.21 7.18
N MET A 89 5.06 10.50 6.47
CA MET A 89 4.11 11.08 5.54
C MET A 89 3.24 12.16 6.20
N VAL A 90 2.67 11.87 7.38
CA VAL A 90 1.85 12.83 8.14
C VAL A 90 2.69 14.01 8.64
N ARG A 91 3.92 13.77 9.09
CA ARG A 91 4.84 14.81 9.56
C ARG A 91 5.16 15.80 8.45
N ILE A 92 5.51 15.29 7.27
CA ILE A 92 5.81 16.11 6.09
C ILE A 92 4.59 16.94 5.70
N HIS A 93 3.42 16.31 5.56
CA HIS A 93 2.18 16.98 5.19
C HIS A 93 1.76 18.08 6.18
N LYS A 94 1.99 17.89 7.49
CA LYS A 94 1.73 18.93 8.51
C LYS A 94 2.76 20.06 8.53
N SER A 95 4.01 19.76 8.16
CA SER A 95 5.13 20.71 8.23
C SER A 95 5.23 21.63 7.02
N ASP A 96 4.55 21.31 5.91
CA ASP A 96 4.58 22.10 4.68
C ASP A 96 3.79 23.42 4.86
N ALA A 97 4.46 24.42 5.44
CA ALA A 97 4.04 25.83 5.45
C ALA A 97 4.35 26.57 4.14
N ARG A 98 4.87 25.86 3.13
CA ARG A 98 5.28 26.38 1.82
C ARG A 98 4.18 26.15 0.77
N PRO A 99 4.16 26.87 -0.38
CA PRO A 99 3.25 26.53 -1.47
C PRO A 99 3.40 25.04 -1.82
N HIS A 100 2.26 24.32 -1.85
CA HIS A 100 2.15 22.86 -1.95
C HIS A 100 3.13 22.28 -2.97
N ARG A 101 4.19 21.62 -2.49
CA ARG A 101 5.12 20.88 -3.34
C ARG A 101 4.45 19.59 -3.80
N PRO A 102 4.76 19.10 -5.01
CA PRO A 102 4.30 17.80 -5.46
C PRO A 102 4.67 16.71 -4.45
N TYR A 103 3.77 15.78 -4.22
CA TYR A 103 3.95 14.69 -3.26
C TYR A 103 5.22 13.86 -3.52
N THR A 104 5.67 13.76 -4.78
CA THR A 104 6.92 13.08 -5.17
C THR A 104 8.19 13.87 -4.85
N GLU A 105 8.10 15.18 -4.62
CA GLU A 105 9.20 16.00 -4.12
C GLU A 105 9.25 16.01 -2.60
N SER A 106 8.08 16.14 -1.95
CA SER A 106 7.96 16.06 -0.49
C SER A 106 8.30 14.65 0.02
N PHE A 107 8.02 13.63 -0.77
CA PHE A 107 8.31 12.24 -0.47
C PHE A 107 8.91 11.56 -1.70
N PRO A 108 10.24 11.32 -1.77
CA PRO A 108 10.91 10.95 -3.01
C PRO A 108 10.52 9.56 -3.52
N VAL A 109 10.49 9.40 -4.85
CA VAL A 109 10.30 8.10 -5.51
C VAL A 109 11.53 7.21 -5.30
N ARG A 110 11.36 6.17 -4.50
CA ARG A 110 12.36 5.13 -4.20
C ARG A 110 11.64 3.87 -3.71
N PRO A 111 12.33 2.74 -3.54
CA PRO A 111 11.74 1.58 -2.87
C PRO A 111 11.33 1.91 -1.42
N TYR A 112 10.16 1.44 -1.03
CA TYR A 112 9.60 1.57 0.32
C TYR A 112 9.15 0.21 0.85
N GLU A 113 9.00 0.16 2.17
CA GLU A 113 8.51 -1.00 2.89
C GLU A 113 7.00 -0.92 3.15
N TYR A 114 6.37 -2.08 3.10
CA TYR A 114 4.93 -2.25 3.19
C TYR A 114 4.60 -3.47 4.06
N ILE A 115 3.54 -3.35 4.84
CA ILE A 115 2.94 -4.45 5.57
C ILE A 115 1.65 -4.87 4.88
N LEU A 116 1.23 -6.11 5.12
CA LEU A 116 0.01 -6.65 4.56
C LEU A 116 -1.15 -6.48 5.56
N ALA A 117 -2.15 -5.68 5.20
CA ALA A 117 -3.40 -5.60 5.93
C ALA A 117 -4.44 -6.48 5.24
N ILE A 118 -5.12 -7.36 6.00
CA ILE A 118 -6.02 -8.38 5.44
C ILE A 118 -7.41 -8.22 6.01
N SER A 119 -8.35 -7.62 5.27
CA SER A 119 -9.69 -7.24 5.75
C SER A 119 -10.64 -8.44 5.88
N CYS A 120 -10.82 -9.22 4.81
CA CYS A 120 -11.83 -10.28 4.74
C CYS A 120 -11.39 -11.50 3.90
N PHE A 121 -10.10 -11.85 4.00
CA PHE A 121 -9.54 -13.08 3.46
C PHE A 121 -9.05 -13.97 4.60
N GLU A 122 -9.47 -15.24 4.60
CA GLU A 122 -9.14 -16.22 5.65
C GLU A 122 -8.42 -17.47 5.10
N GLY A 123 -8.02 -17.45 3.82
CA GLY A 123 -7.30 -18.57 3.19
C GLY A 123 -5.79 -18.58 3.49
N PRO A 124 -5.07 -19.64 3.14
CA PRO A 124 -3.61 -19.67 3.36
C PRO A 124 -2.90 -18.61 2.50
N LEU A 125 -1.87 -18.01 3.07
CA LEU A 125 -0.91 -17.16 2.36
C LEU A 125 0.43 -17.86 2.29
N TYR A 126 1.06 -17.80 1.13
CA TYR A 126 2.38 -18.34 0.90
C TYR A 126 3.34 -17.20 0.58
N VAL A 127 4.50 -17.22 1.20
CA VAL A 127 5.61 -16.31 0.88
C VAL A 127 6.80 -17.13 0.43
N SER A 128 7.28 -16.87 -0.79
CA SER A 128 8.51 -17.46 -1.31
C SER A 128 9.71 -16.60 -0.93
N ASP A 129 10.68 -17.21 -0.24
CA ASP A 129 11.98 -16.60 0.01
C ASP A 129 12.68 -16.30 -1.34
N PRO A 130 13.11 -15.05 -1.58
CA PRO A 130 13.69 -14.67 -2.85
C PRO A 130 15.03 -15.37 -3.13
N VAL A 131 15.78 -15.73 -2.09
CA VAL A 131 17.11 -16.33 -2.15
C VAL A 131 17.02 -17.85 -2.14
N THR A 132 16.36 -18.43 -1.14
CA THR A 132 16.34 -19.89 -0.93
C THR A 132 15.24 -20.60 -1.72
N LYS A 133 14.28 -19.84 -2.27
CA LYS A 133 13.06 -20.36 -2.92
C LYS A 133 12.21 -21.24 -2.02
N LYS A 134 12.48 -21.25 -0.70
CA LYS A 134 11.63 -21.93 0.26
C LYS A 134 10.33 -21.15 0.42
N GLU A 135 9.22 -21.87 0.42
CA GLU A 135 7.90 -21.32 0.61
C GLU A 135 7.51 -21.48 2.09
N GLN A 136 7.05 -20.39 2.69
CA GLN A 136 6.47 -20.39 4.03
C GLN A 136 4.97 -20.19 3.91
N CYS A 137 4.20 -21.04 4.60
CA CYS A 137 2.75 -20.89 4.71
C CYS A 137 2.39 -20.10 5.98
N PHE A 138 1.40 -19.23 5.86
CA PHE A 138 0.80 -18.46 6.93
C PHE A 138 -0.71 -18.71 6.91
N GLU A 139 -1.22 -19.28 7.99
CA GLU A 139 -2.64 -19.58 8.18
C GLU A 139 -3.33 -18.44 8.95
N TYR A 140 -4.64 -18.29 8.76
CA TYR A 140 -5.45 -17.37 9.55
C TYR A 140 -5.61 -17.86 11.00
N PRO A 141 -5.60 -16.99 12.03
CA PRO A 141 -5.37 -15.54 12.01
C PRO A 141 -3.87 -15.23 11.88
N TYR A 142 -3.48 -14.64 10.74
CA TYR A 142 -2.08 -14.54 10.33
C TYR A 142 -1.20 -13.89 11.40
N ASP A 143 -0.11 -14.57 11.74
CA ASP A 143 0.92 -14.08 12.66
C ASP A 143 2.29 -14.07 11.98
N GLY A 144 3.12 -13.08 12.32
CA GLY A 144 4.50 -12.98 11.84
C GLY A 144 4.67 -12.79 10.33
N LEU A 145 3.67 -12.24 9.64
CA LEU A 145 3.80 -11.91 8.21
C LEU A 145 5.00 -10.98 7.97
N PRO A 146 5.81 -11.22 6.92
CA PRO A 146 6.96 -10.40 6.65
C PRO A 146 6.56 -9.02 6.12
N THR A 147 7.51 -8.09 6.16
CA THR A 147 7.45 -6.83 5.43
C THR A 147 7.82 -7.06 3.97
N PHE A 148 7.16 -6.33 3.07
CA PHE A 148 7.37 -6.37 1.64
C PHE A 148 7.99 -5.06 1.13
N THR A 149 8.76 -5.13 0.06
CA THR A 149 9.37 -3.96 -0.59
C THR A 149 8.84 -3.78 -2.01
N SER A 150 8.57 -2.53 -2.39
CA SER A 150 8.11 -2.16 -3.72
C SER A 150 8.53 -0.73 -4.09
N SER A 151 8.64 -0.45 -5.39
CA SER A 151 8.85 0.90 -5.95
C SER A 151 7.57 1.74 -6.03
N VAL A 152 6.43 1.20 -5.62
CA VAL A 152 5.20 1.98 -5.45
C VAL A 152 5.46 3.17 -4.53
N HIS A 153 4.79 4.29 -4.81
CA HIS A 153 4.83 5.45 -3.95
C HIS A 153 3.90 5.30 -2.74
N PRO A 154 4.35 5.59 -1.50
CA PRO A 154 3.52 5.43 -0.30
C PRO A 154 2.21 6.21 -0.29
N PHE A 155 2.13 7.38 -0.93
CA PHE A 155 0.84 8.08 -1.11
C PHE A 155 -0.17 7.26 -1.93
N HIS A 156 0.28 6.55 -2.98
CA HIS A 156 -0.59 5.69 -3.79
C HIS A 156 -1.06 4.48 -2.98
N ALA A 157 -0.16 3.85 -2.23
CA ALA A 157 -0.48 2.72 -1.36
C ALA A 157 -1.40 3.13 -0.21
N ALA A 158 -1.14 4.24 0.47
CA ALA A 158 -1.98 4.77 1.55
C ALA A 158 -3.39 5.13 1.05
N TYR A 159 -3.49 5.71 -0.15
CA TYR A 159 -4.79 6.00 -0.76
C TYR A 159 -5.56 4.72 -1.10
N HIS A 160 -4.93 3.76 -1.80
CA HIS A 160 -5.54 2.47 -2.15
C HIS A 160 -5.97 1.68 -0.91
N SER A 161 -5.18 1.74 0.16
CA SER A 161 -5.46 1.05 1.42
C SER A 161 -6.29 1.86 2.42
N SER A 162 -6.70 3.09 2.09
CA SER A 162 -7.34 4.01 3.04
C SER A 162 -8.56 3.40 3.74
N LEU A 163 -9.45 2.71 3.02
CA LEU A 163 -10.60 2.03 3.64
C LEU A 163 -10.17 0.95 4.63
N CYS A 164 -9.16 0.15 4.30
CA CYS A 164 -8.61 -0.86 5.22
C CYS A 164 -7.99 -0.19 6.45
N ILE A 165 -7.21 0.88 6.27
CA ILE A 165 -6.60 1.60 7.40
C ILE A 165 -7.70 2.19 8.29
N LEU A 166 -8.71 2.84 7.73
CA LEU A 166 -9.73 3.56 8.50
C LEU A 166 -10.70 2.61 9.23
N ILE A 167 -11.14 1.55 8.56
CA ILE A 167 -12.11 0.58 9.10
C ILE A 167 -11.42 -0.36 10.09
N ASP A 168 -10.25 -0.90 9.74
CA ASP A 168 -9.57 -1.93 10.53
C ASP A 168 -8.49 -1.38 11.47
N HIS A 169 -8.37 -0.06 11.67
CA HIS A 169 -7.31 0.55 12.49
C HIS A 169 -7.17 -0.13 13.86
N LYS A 170 -8.26 -0.43 14.56
CA LYS A 170 -8.20 -1.08 15.89
C LYS A 170 -7.57 -2.46 15.85
N ARG A 171 -7.83 -3.24 14.79
CA ARG A 171 -7.24 -4.56 14.60
C ARG A 171 -5.78 -4.43 14.18
N LEU A 172 -5.49 -3.46 13.32
CA LEU A 172 -4.14 -3.15 12.90
C LEU A 172 -3.29 -2.59 14.04
N GLU A 173 -3.85 -1.85 15.00
CA GLU A 173 -3.19 -1.32 16.21
C GLU A 173 -2.70 -2.43 17.15
N VAL A 174 -3.39 -3.57 17.18
CA VAL A 174 -2.93 -4.75 17.93
C VAL A 174 -1.69 -5.37 17.26
N LEU A 175 -1.62 -5.31 15.94
CA LEU A 175 -0.55 -5.93 15.14
C LEU A 175 0.66 -4.99 14.94
N TYR A 176 0.43 -3.68 14.93
CA TYR A 176 1.44 -2.67 14.64
C TYR A 176 1.20 -1.39 15.44
N ASP A 177 2.27 -0.76 15.93
CA ASP A 177 2.19 0.53 16.65
C ASP A 177 2.09 1.70 15.65
N TRP A 178 0.86 2.08 15.27
CA TRP A 178 0.62 3.19 14.32
C TRP A 178 0.74 4.56 14.97
N GLY A 179 0.49 4.67 16.28
CA GLY A 179 0.35 5.94 16.99
C GLY A 179 -0.96 6.68 16.67
N ALA A 180 -1.59 7.28 17.69
CA ALA A 180 -2.93 7.91 17.61
C ALA A 180 -3.07 9.04 16.57
N LEU A 181 -1.96 9.60 16.08
CA LEU A 181 -1.94 10.74 15.16
C LEU A 181 -1.97 10.34 13.68
N VAL A 182 -1.73 9.07 13.34
CA VAL A 182 -1.65 8.61 11.95
C VAL A 182 -3.01 8.59 11.27
N ILE A 183 -4.07 8.14 11.95
CA ILE A 183 -5.42 8.05 11.38
C ILE A 183 -5.95 9.46 11.01
N GLN A 184 -5.85 10.40 11.95
CA GLN A 184 -6.30 11.78 11.70
C GLN A 184 -5.44 12.49 10.65
N GLY A 185 -4.13 12.21 10.62
CA GLY A 185 -3.23 12.71 9.59
C GLY A 185 -3.58 12.17 8.20
N LEU A 186 -3.81 10.86 8.08
CA LEU A 186 -4.15 10.22 6.82
C LEU A 186 -5.48 10.71 6.25
N HIS A 187 -6.50 10.92 7.10
CA HIS A 187 -7.77 11.52 6.69
C HIS A 187 -7.62 12.85 5.94
N ASN A 188 -6.57 13.62 6.23
CA ASN A 188 -6.31 14.89 5.57
C ASN A 188 -5.43 14.75 4.33
N MET A 189 -4.78 13.58 4.15
CA MET A 189 -3.85 13.31 3.05
C MET A 189 -4.48 12.53 1.89
N VAL A 190 -5.48 11.67 2.16
CA VAL A 190 -6.10 10.74 1.19
C VAL A 190 -7.57 11.06 0.94
#